data_AF-K2CRH0-F1
#
_entry.id   AF-K2CRH0-F1
#
_cell.length_a   1.000
_cell.length_b   1.000
_cell.length_c   1.000
_cell.angle_alpha   90.00
_cell.angle_beta   90.00
_cell.angle_gamma   90.00
#
_symmetry.space_group_name_H-M   'P 1'
#
loop_
_entity.id
_entity.type
_entity.pdbx_description
1 polymer ?
#
loop_
_entity_poly.entity_id
_entity_poly.type
_entity_poly.pdbx_seq_one_letter_code
_entity_poly.pdbx_strand_id
1 'polypeptide(L)'
;MLLDTYEPSLNNFDLILRIGSLVEDKLNNAELTELFFASILADYQKVRNVREFATAKLKRLEEQKREKARPARGKKVVKRVYSEDDEIVLEEIEEIVARQIEDLKDFRMAERELEDLWNDNLESLATLDIMKTLVQINMDYLQDPQKAAMYYQRWLDENPDDPLVKEYTLKLYEHYMEVLQDGQKALRLLEDYIREHPISIETLDIELKVAKANELLIRNFDEARRIYLRIIDTRQNDPVVHEAYFRVGFVLREGFAAYDEAIKYWQDLIDQFYNNEFADKAQFAIAYTYEAYRRDYTRARQNYERILNLYPNSSLQQQARDALLRIEGK
;
A
#
# COMPACT_ATOMS: atom_id res chain seq x y z
N MET A 1 8.94 35.02 7.73
CA MET A 1 10.19 35.02 8.51
C MET A 1 9.90 35.73 9.83
N LEU A 2 10.01 35.03 10.96
CA LEU A 2 9.48 35.48 12.26
C LEU A 2 10.47 36.32 13.09
N LEU A 3 11.72 36.51 12.63
CA LEU A 3 12.79 37.16 13.39
C LEU A 3 13.67 38.14 12.59
N ASP A 4 13.21 38.68 11.46
CA ASP A 4 13.98 39.67 10.66
C ASP A 4 14.25 41.00 11.39
N THR A 5 13.72 41.20 12.60
CA THR A 5 13.83 42.46 13.35
C THR A 5 14.93 42.49 14.40
N TYR A 6 15.67 41.39 14.62
CA TYR A 6 16.71 41.32 15.65
C TYR A 6 18.00 40.69 15.14
N GLU A 7 19.14 41.31 15.44
CA GLU A 7 20.44 40.69 15.16
C GLU A 7 20.55 39.34 15.91
N PRO A 8 20.94 38.25 15.22
CA PRO A 8 21.13 36.95 15.84
C PRO A 8 22.19 37.01 16.94
N SER A 9 21.76 36.95 18.19
CA SER A 9 22.63 37.00 19.37
C SER A 9 22.17 36.00 20.43
N LEU A 10 23.07 35.68 21.37
CA LEU A 10 22.75 34.78 22.48
C LEU A 10 21.61 35.32 23.37
N ASN A 11 21.39 36.64 23.40
CA ASN A 11 20.32 37.26 24.19
C ASN A 11 18.92 36.84 23.73
N ASN A 12 18.78 36.38 22.48
CA ASN A 12 17.51 35.93 21.93
C ASN A 12 17.17 34.49 22.34
N PHE A 13 18.08 33.79 23.04
CA PHE A 13 17.93 32.36 23.30
C PHE A 13 16.75 32.03 24.22
N ASP A 14 16.45 32.86 25.24
CA ASP A 14 15.26 32.65 26.10
C ASP A 14 13.96 32.76 25.30
N LEU A 15 13.89 33.69 24.35
CA LEU A 15 12.74 33.84 23.46
C LEU A 15 12.59 32.63 22.53
N ILE A 16 13.70 32.13 21.97
CA ILE A 16 13.73 30.92 21.13
C ILE A 16 13.23 29.71 21.92
N LEU A 17 13.63 29.56 23.18
CA LEU A 17 13.16 28.48 24.06
C LEU A 17 11.65 28.56 24.30
N ARG A 18 11.13 29.75 24.60
CA ARG A 18 9.68 29.95 24.86
C ARG A 18 8.84 29.68 23.61
N ILE A 19 9.24 30.23 22.45
CA ILE A 19 8.53 29.98 21.19
C ILE A 19 8.65 28.51 20.80
N GLY A 20 9.84 27.92 20.95
CA GLY A 20 10.09 26.49 20.73
C GLY A 20 9.13 25.61 21.54
N SER A 21 9.01 25.83 22.84
CA SER A 21 8.07 25.09 23.70
C SER A 21 6.60 25.33 23.32
N LEU A 22 6.25 26.54 22.86
CA LEU A 22 4.88 26.80 22.38
C LEU A 22 4.55 25.97 21.13
N VAL A 23 5.45 25.93 20.14
CA VAL A 23 5.22 25.17 18.90
C VAL A 23 5.30 23.66 19.11
N GLU A 24 6.21 23.20 19.97
CA GLU A 24 6.39 21.79 20.32
C GLU A 24 5.28 21.27 21.24
N ASP A 25 5.09 21.89 22.39
CA ASP A 25 4.31 21.30 23.49
C ASP A 25 2.84 21.75 23.47
N LYS A 26 2.58 23.03 23.16
CA LYS A 26 1.20 23.57 23.22
C LYS A 26 0.43 23.41 21.93
N LEU A 27 1.08 23.66 20.80
CA LEU A 27 0.47 23.51 19.48
C LEU A 27 0.57 22.07 18.96
N ASN A 28 1.56 21.31 19.43
CA ASN A 28 1.80 19.93 19.00
C ASN A 28 1.82 19.77 17.46
N ASN A 29 2.40 20.75 16.77
CA ASN A 29 2.45 20.80 15.31
C ASN A 29 3.88 20.54 14.84
N ALA A 30 4.13 19.32 14.36
CA ALA A 30 5.46 18.87 13.96
C ALA A 30 6.04 19.66 12.77
N GLU A 31 5.21 20.05 11.81
CA GLU A 31 5.64 20.82 10.62
C GLU A 31 6.03 22.24 11.02
N LEU A 32 5.21 22.89 11.86
CA LEU A 32 5.50 24.22 12.36
C LEU A 32 6.75 24.23 13.25
N THR A 33 6.93 23.17 14.05
CA THR A 33 8.10 22.95 14.88
C THR A 33 9.38 22.81 14.05
N GLU A 34 9.33 22.01 12.97
CA GLU A 34 10.44 21.84 12.04
C GLU A 34 10.81 23.14 11.34
N LEU A 35 9.81 23.85 10.79
CA LEU A 35 10.01 25.12 10.13
C LEU A 35 10.64 26.16 11.07
N PHE A 36 10.15 26.21 12.31
CA PHE A 36 10.70 27.10 13.33
C PHE A 36 12.18 26.79 13.63
N PHE A 37 12.53 25.54 13.94
CA PHE A 37 13.92 25.23 14.27
C PHE A 37 14.85 25.25 13.05
N ALA A 38 14.35 24.99 11.84
CA ALA A 38 15.10 25.15 10.61
C ALA A 38 15.43 26.64 10.34
N SER A 39 14.48 27.55 10.57
CA SER A 39 14.76 28.99 10.46
C SER A 39 15.74 29.46 11.53
N ILE A 40 15.59 29.01 12.79
CA ILE A 40 16.57 29.33 13.84
C ILE A 40 17.97 28.81 13.49
N LEU A 41 18.08 27.60 12.95
CA LEU A 41 19.36 27.03 12.53
C LEU A 41 20.01 27.86 11.42
N ALA A 42 19.24 28.38 10.47
CA ALA A 42 19.70 29.24 9.39
C ALA A 42 20.14 30.63 9.87
N ASP A 43 19.34 31.26 10.74
CA ASP A 43 19.59 32.64 11.20
C ASP A 43 20.72 32.69 12.25
N TYR A 44 20.90 31.64 13.05
CA TYR A 44 21.86 31.60 14.17
C TYR A 44 23.08 30.72 13.90
N GLN A 45 23.46 30.49 12.62
CA GLN A 45 24.61 29.65 12.24
C GLN A 45 25.92 30.01 12.95
N LYS A 46 26.14 31.30 13.26
CA LYS A 46 27.35 31.80 13.94
C LYS A 46 27.27 31.79 15.47
N VAL A 47 26.09 31.54 16.05
CA VAL A 47 25.89 31.50 17.51
C VAL A 47 25.87 30.04 17.96
N ARG A 48 27.04 29.53 18.36
CA ARG A 48 27.28 28.09 18.62
C ARG A 48 26.18 27.41 19.45
N ASN A 49 25.82 27.99 20.60
CA ASN A 49 24.86 27.38 21.52
C ASN A 49 23.45 27.28 20.93
N VAL A 50 23.01 28.30 20.20
CA VAL A 50 21.68 28.32 19.57
C VAL A 50 21.63 27.36 18.39
N ARG A 51 22.71 27.32 17.60
CA ARG A 51 22.87 26.35 16.51
C ARG A 51 22.81 24.91 17.03
N GLU A 52 23.61 24.57 18.04
CA GLU A 52 23.64 23.23 18.63
C GLU A 52 22.26 22.83 19.20
N PHE A 53 21.57 23.77 19.84
CA PHE A 53 20.21 23.57 20.33
C PHE A 53 19.22 23.26 19.19
N ALA A 54 19.19 24.10 18.14
CA ALA A 54 18.28 23.91 17.01
C ALA A 54 18.58 22.61 16.24
N THR A 55 19.86 22.26 16.04
CA THR A 55 20.27 20.98 15.45
C THR A 55 19.77 19.79 16.29
N ALA A 56 19.89 19.86 17.62
CA ALA A 56 19.42 18.78 18.50
C ALA A 56 17.90 18.62 18.46
N LYS A 57 17.15 19.73 18.36
CA LYS A 57 15.68 19.71 18.22
C LYS A 57 15.24 19.09 16.89
N LEU A 58 15.84 19.52 15.77
CA LEU A 58 15.57 18.94 14.46
C LEU A 58 15.90 17.45 14.41
N LYS A 59 17.04 17.04 14.98
CA LYS A 59 17.42 15.63 15.06
C LYS A 59 16.41 14.79 15.86
N ARG A 60 15.94 15.28 17.02
CA ARG A 60 14.90 14.60 17.81
C ARG A 60 13.58 14.51 17.04
N LEU A 61 13.22 15.56 16.32
CA LEU A 61 12.02 15.58 15.51
C LEU A 61 12.11 14.57 14.35
N GLU A 62 13.26 14.48 13.68
CA GLU A 62 13.53 13.44 12.68
C GLU A 62 13.51 12.03 13.30
N GLU A 63 14.07 11.84 14.49
CA GLU A 63 14.02 10.56 15.22
C GLU A 63 12.57 10.17 15.54
N GLN A 64 11.75 11.10 16.04
CA GLN A 64 10.32 10.86 16.29
C GLN A 64 9.53 10.58 15.01
N LYS A 65 9.82 11.31 13.93
CA LYS A 65 9.24 11.04 12.60
C LYS A 65 9.64 9.66 12.10
N ARG A 66 10.90 9.26 12.27
CA ARG A 66 11.40 7.91 11.93
C ARG A 66 10.81 6.84 12.83
N GLU A 67 10.53 7.12 14.11
CA GLU A 67 9.85 6.16 15.00
C GLU A 67 8.37 6.01 14.67
N LYS A 68 7.70 7.07 14.24
CA LYS A 68 6.31 7.02 13.73
C LYS A 68 6.24 6.40 12.33
N ALA A 69 7.26 6.63 11.49
CA ALA A 69 7.39 6.07 10.15
C ALA A 69 8.07 4.69 10.13
N ARG A 70 8.53 4.19 11.29
CA ARG A 70 8.89 2.77 11.41
C ARG A 70 7.59 2.01 11.18
N PRO A 71 7.53 1.11 10.18
CA PRO A 71 6.39 0.23 10.06
C PRO A 71 6.18 -0.44 11.42
N ALA A 72 4.92 -0.54 11.85
CA ALA A 72 4.55 -1.22 13.08
C ALA A 72 5.39 -2.50 13.19
N ARG A 73 6.14 -2.62 14.30
CA ARG A 73 7.13 -3.68 14.56
C ARG A 73 6.58 -5.05 14.15
N GLY A 74 6.97 -5.52 12.96
CA GLY A 74 6.61 -6.83 12.42
C GLY A 74 5.10 -7.02 12.23
N LYS A 75 4.69 -7.74 11.19
CA LYS A 75 3.45 -8.52 11.35
C LYS A 75 3.66 -9.32 12.64
N LYS A 76 2.80 -9.18 13.65
CA LYS A 76 2.72 -10.19 14.71
C LYS A 76 2.49 -11.49 13.96
N VAL A 77 3.53 -12.30 13.77
CA VAL A 77 3.38 -13.62 13.19
C VAL A 77 2.52 -14.33 14.21
N VAL A 78 1.26 -14.53 13.86
CA VAL A 78 0.35 -15.31 14.68
C VAL A 78 0.91 -16.72 14.63
N LYS A 79 1.65 -17.10 15.67
CA LYS A 79 2.19 -18.45 15.77
C LYS A 79 1.01 -19.34 16.16
N ARG A 80 0.46 -20.06 15.18
CA ARG A 80 -0.52 -21.13 15.42
C ARG A 80 0.13 -22.16 16.33
N VAL A 81 -0.56 -22.53 17.40
CA VAL A 81 -0.10 -23.54 18.36
C VAL A 81 -1.03 -24.73 18.17
N TYR A 82 -0.49 -25.79 17.59
CA TYR A 82 -1.21 -27.02 17.31
C TYR A 82 -1.31 -27.86 18.59
N SER A 83 -2.46 -28.50 18.78
CA SER A 83 -2.66 -29.54 19.78
C SER A 83 -2.11 -30.87 19.29
N GLU A 84 -2.02 -31.87 20.17
CA GLU A 84 -1.64 -33.24 19.76
C GLU A 84 -2.60 -33.79 18.70
N ASP A 85 -3.90 -33.50 18.82
CA ASP A 85 -4.91 -33.90 17.82
C ASP A 85 -4.69 -33.20 16.48
N ASP A 86 -4.30 -31.91 16.49
CA ASP A 86 -3.97 -31.20 15.25
C ASP A 86 -2.71 -31.76 14.58
N GLU A 87 -1.69 -32.14 15.36
CA GLU A 87 -0.46 -32.74 14.83
C GLU A 87 -0.75 -34.08 14.13
N ILE A 88 -1.71 -34.88 14.64
CA ILE A 88 -2.17 -36.10 13.95
C ILE A 88 -2.77 -35.75 12.58
N VAL A 89 -3.60 -34.71 12.50
CA VAL A 89 -4.17 -34.27 11.21
C VAL A 89 -3.07 -33.79 10.26
N LEU A 90 -2.05 -33.09 10.77
CA LEU A 90 -0.90 -32.67 9.96
C LEU A 90 -0.10 -33.88 9.42
N GLU A 91 0.14 -34.90 10.25
CA GLU A 91 0.77 -36.15 9.82
C GLU A 91 -0.06 -36.86 8.73
N GLU A 92 -1.39 -36.91 8.87
CA GLU A 92 -2.27 -37.48 7.84
C GLU A 92 -2.23 -36.70 6.53
N ILE A 93 -2.13 -35.36 6.56
CA ILE A 93 -1.91 -34.54 5.36
C ILE A 93 -0.60 -34.94 4.67
N GLU A 94 0.49 -35.06 5.43
CA GLU A 94 1.80 -35.45 4.89
C GLU A 94 1.75 -36.84 4.25
N GLU A 95 1.08 -37.81 4.88
CA GLU A 95 0.90 -39.15 4.33
C GLU A 95 0.07 -39.15 3.03
N ILE A 96 -1.01 -38.37 2.97
CA ILE A 96 -1.81 -38.22 1.75
C ILE A 96 -0.98 -37.58 0.64
N VAL A 97 -0.22 -36.53 0.94
CA VAL A 97 0.66 -35.85 -0.03
C VAL A 97 1.71 -36.81 -0.57
N ALA A 98 2.47 -37.49 0.30
CA ALA A 98 3.51 -38.42 -0.11
C ALA A 98 2.94 -39.55 -0.99
N ARG A 99 1.86 -40.19 -0.53
CA ARG A 99 1.25 -41.32 -1.24
C ARG A 99 0.58 -40.89 -2.54
N GLN A 100 -0.32 -39.91 -2.49
CA GLN A 100 -1.18 -39.59 -3.63
C GLN A 100 -0.53 -38.62 -4.61
N ILE A 101 0.23 -37.64 -4.14
CA ILE A 101 0.82 -36.60 -5.01
C ILE A 101 2.20 -37.03 -5.50
N GLU A 102 3.08 -37.48 -4.60
CA GLU A 102 4.47 -37.78 -4.97
C GLU A 102 4.61 -39.16 -5.64
N ASP A 103 4.07 -40.20 -5.01
CA ASP A 103 4.22 -41.57 -5.47
C ASP A 103 3.25 -41.93 -6.62
N LEU A 104 1.95 -41.75 -6.38
CA LEU A 104 0.90 -42.20 -7.30
C LEU A 104 0.52 -41.17 -8.37
N LYS A 105 0.77 -39.87 -8.10
CA LYS A 105 0.32 -38.74 -8.94
C LYS A 105 -1.18 -38.75 -9.22
N ASP A 106 -1.98 -39.27 -8.28
CA ASP A 106 -3.44 -39.26 -8.31
C ASP A 106 -3.97 -38.06 -7.53
N PHE A 107 -3.87 -36.88 -8.16
CA PHE A 107 -4.25 -35.61 -7.55
C PHE A 107 -5.75 -35.51 -7.22
N ARG A 108 -6.60 -36.25 -7.92
CA ARG A 108 -8.04 -36.29 -7.64
C ARG A 108 -8.34 -37.12 -6.40
N MET A 109 -7.61 -38.23 -6.22
CA MET A 109 -7.70 -38.98 -4.97
C MET A 109 -7.13 -38.20 -3.81
N ALA A 110 -5.97 -37.54 -3.99
CA ALA A 110 -5.39 -36.65 -2.98
C ALA A 110 -6.41 -35.58 -2.52
N GLU A 111 -7.05 -34.91 -3.49
CA GLU A 111 -8.06 -33.91 -3.20
C GLU A 111 -9.24 -34.50 -2.40
N ARG A 112 -9.77 -35.65 -2.82
CA ARG A 112 -10.89 -36.29 -2.13
C ARG A 112 -10.54 -36.71 -0.71
N GLU A 113 -9.38 -37.34 -0.51
CA GLU A 113 -8.94 -37.77 0.83
C GLU A 113 -8.72 -36.56 1.75
N LEU A 114 -8.21 -35.44 1.23
CA LEU A 114 -8.10 -34.18 1.98
C LEU A 114 -9.45 -33.53 2.27
N GLU A 115 -10.42 -33.59 1.34
CA GLU A 115 -11.80 -33.15 1.60
C GLU A 115 -12.45 -33.98 2.73
N ASP A 116 -12.28 -35.30 2.70
CA ASP A 116 -12.77 -36.23 3.74
C ASP A 116 -12.08 -35.92 5.09
N LEU A 117 -10.75 -35.75 5.10
CA LEU A 117 -9.99 -35.37 6.29
C LEU A 117 -10.46 -34.04 6.90
N TRP A 118 -10.78 -33.04 6.07
CA TRP A 118 -11.33 -31.78 6.54
C TRP A 118 -12.69 -32.01 7.21
N ASN A 119 -13.59 -32.76 6.57
CA ASN A 119 -14.94 -33.01 7.09
C ASN A 119 -14.92 -33.70 8.46
N ASP A 120 -13.94 -34.56 8.69
CA ASP A 120 -13.80 -35.28 9.96
C ASP A 120 -13.17 -34.42 11.08
N ASN A 121 -12.56 -33.28 10.74
CA ASN A 121 -11.75 -32.45 11.66
C ASN A 121 -12.12 -30.95 11.63
N LEU A 122 -13.41 -30.61 11.53
CA LEU A 122 -13.87 -29.21 11.38
C LEU A 122 -13.37 -28.24 12.45
N GLU A 123 -13.16 -28.70 13.69
CA GLU A 123 -12.67 -27.86 14.80
C GLU A 123 -11.14 -27.78 14.88
N SER A 124 -10.43 -28.56 14.06
CA SER A 124 -8.96 -28.60 14.07
C SER A 124 -8.37 -27.33 13.49
N LEU A 125 -7.30 -26.84 14.13
CA LEU A 125 -6.49 -25.76 13.60
C LEU A 125 -5.72 -26.16 12.33
N ALA A 126 -5.56 -27.46 12.06
CA ALA A 126 -4.94 -27.99 10.85
C ALA A 126 -5.84 -27.89 9.61
N THR A 127 -7.12 -27.56 9.75
CA THR A 127 -8.01 -27.27 8.59
C THR A 127 -7.47 -26.17 7.69
N LEU A 128 -6.69 -25.23 8.25
CA LEU A 128 -5.97 -24.24 7.47
C LEU A 128 -4.93 -24.89 6.55
N ASP A 129 -4.21 -25.88 7.03
CA ASP A 129 -3.17 -26.58 6.28
C ASP A 129 -3.78 -27.51 5.23
N ILE A 130 -4.89 -28.17 5.55
CA ILE A 130 -5.69 -28.91 4.56
C ILE A 130 -6.14 -27.97 3.43
N MET A 131 -6.71 -26.81 3.77
CA MET A 131 -7.14 -25.81 2.78
C MET A 131 -5.98 -25.33 1.90
N LYS A 132 -4.81 -25.03 2.48
CA LYS A 132 -3.62 -24.63 1.70
C LYS A 132 -3.22 -25.71 0.71
N THR A 133 -3.19 -26.98 1.14
CA THR A 133 -2.82 -28.12 0.31
C THR A 133 -3.84 -28.31 -0.82
N LEU A 134 -5.13 -28.23 -0.52
CA LEU A 134 -6.21 -28.31 -1.51
C LEU A 134 -6.13 -27.18 -2.55
N VAL A 135 -5.88 -25.94 -2.11
CA VAL A 135 -5.63 -24.80 -3.01
C VAL A 135 -4.43 -25.08 -3.91
N GLN A 136 -3.31 -25.53 -3.33
CA GLN A 136 -2.09 -25.79 -4.08
C GLN A 136 -2.31 -26.88 -5.14
N ILE A 137 -2.94 -28.00 -4.77
CA ILE A 137 -3.23 -29.09 -5.71
C ILE A 137 -4.06 -28.60 -6.89
N ASN A 138 -5.06 -27.76 -6.61
CA ASN A 138 -5.94 -27.22 -7.63
C ASN A 138 -5.25 -26.23 -8.57
N MET A 139 -4.30 -25.46 -8.04
CA MET A 139 -3.53 -24.50 -8.84
C MET A 139 -2.43 -25.17 -9.67
N ASP A 140 -1.68 -26.10 -9.08
CA ASP A 140 -0.45 -26.63 -9.67
C ASP A 140 -0.72 -27.87 -10.54
N TYR A 141 -1.69 -28.71 -10.17
CA TYR A 141 -1.88 -30.03 -10.79
C TYR A 141 -3.23 -30.19 -11.48
N LEU A 142 -4.34 -29.87 -10.81
CA LEU A 142 -5.68 -30.07 -11.38
C LEU A 142 -6.10 -28.94 -12.32
N GLN A 143 -5.45 -27.78 -12.25
CA GLN A 143 -5.75 -26.59 -13.04
C GLN A 143 -7.20 -26.12 -12.89
N ASP A 144 -7.75 -26.22 -11.68
CA ASP A 144 -9.11 -25.78 -11.32
C ASP A 144 -9.03 -24.60 -10.33
N PRO A 145 -8.74 -23.38 -10.83
CA PRO A 145 -8.64 -22.21 -9.96
C PRO A 145 -9.99 -21.84 -9.33
N GLN A 146 -11.13 -22.29 -9.89
CA GLN A 146 -12.43 -22.05 -9.28
C GLN A 146 -12.58 -22.86 -8.00
N LYS A 147 -12.15 -24.13 -8.01
CA LYS A 147 -12.18 -24.99 -6.83
C LYS A 147 -11.19 -24.52 -5.76
N ALA A 148 -10.02 -24.03 -6.16
CA ALA A 148 -9.09 -23.34 -5.25
C ALA A 148 -9.77 -22.17 -4.51
N ALA A 149 -10.51 -21.31 -5.22
CA ALA A 149 -11.26 -20.22 -4.61
C ALA A 149 -12.35 -20.72 -3.64
N MET A 150 -12.96 -21.86 -3.97
CA MET A 150 -13.98 -22.50 -3.14
C MET A 150 -13.42 -22.96 -1.79
N TYR A 151 -12.20 -23.50 -1.74
CA TYR A 151 -11.56 -23.90 -0.48
C TYR A 151 -11.16 -22.72 0.39
N TYR A 152 -10.63 -21.64 -0.22
CA TYR A 152 -10.42 -20.40 0.52
C TYR A 152 -11.71 -19.90 1.17
N GLN A 153 -12.81 -19.83 0.40
CA GLN A 153 -14.11 -19.37 0.90
C GLN A 153 -14.62 -20.29 2.01
N ARG A 154 -14.57 -21.61 1.82
CA ARG A 154 -14.99 -22.59 2.82
C ARG A 154 -14.27 -22.37 4.15
N TRP A 155 -12.94 -22.21 4.12
CA TRP A 155 -12.17 -21.98 5.34
C TRP A 155 -12.55 -20.68 6.03
N LEU A 156 -12.76 -19.59 5.27
CA LEU A 156 -13.20 -18.31 5.81
C LEU A 156 -14.59 -18.40 6.45
N ASP A 157 -15.52 -19.13 5.82
CA ASP A 157 -16.89 -19.30 6.31
C ASP A 157 -16.93 -20.15 7.60
N GLU A 158 -16.09 -21.19 7.70
CA GLU A 158 -16.02 -22.09 8.86
C GLU A 158 -15.19 -21.51 10.02
N ASN A 159 -14.28 -20.56 9.75
CA ASN A 159 -13.35 -20.02 10.74
C ASN A 159 -13.38 -18.47 10.85
N PRO A 160 -14.56 -17.83 11.04
CA PRO A 160 -14.70 -16.37 10.99
C PRO A 160 -13.94 -15.61 12.09
N ASP A 161 -13.67 -16.27 13.23
CA ASP A 161 -12.94 -15.69 14.36
C ASP A 161 -11.43 -15.96 14.31
N ASP A 162 -10.94 -16.66 13.28
CA ASP A 162 -9.53 -17.01 13.19
C ASP A 162 -8.67 -15.75 12.98
N PRO A 163 -7.55 -15.60 13.72
CA PRO A 163 -6.68 -14.44 13.61
C PRO A 163 -6.09 -14.20 12.21
N LEU A 164 -6.12 -15.21 11.31
CA LEU A 164 -5.65 -15.12 9.94
C LEU A 164 -6.76 -14.81 8.91
N VAL A 165 -8.01 -14.60 9.32
CA VAL A 165 -9.13 -14.30 8.40
C VAL A 165 -8.80 -13.13 7.48
N LYS A 166 -8.26 -12.01 7.99
CA LYS A 166 -7.84 -10.88 7.14
C LYS A 166 -6.84 -11.32 6.07
N GLU A 167 -5.86 -12.13 6.44
CA GLU A 167 -4.81 -12.58 5.51
C GLU A 167 -5.41 -13.44 4.38
N TYR A 168 -6.29 -14.38 4.71
CA TYR A 168 -6.88 -15.28 3.73
C TYR A 168 -7.99 -14.65 2.91
N THR A 169 -8.73 -13.68 3.46
CA THR A 169 -9.59 -12.78 2.69
C THR A 169 -8.79 -12.04 1.63
N LEU A 170 -7.59 -11.54 1.96
CA LEU A 170 -6.74 -10.85 1.01
C LEU A 170 -6.14 -11.77 -0.06
N LYS A 171 -5.78 -13.01 0.31
CA LYS A 171 -5.33 -14.04 -0.65
C LYS A 171 -6.45 -14.42 -1.62
N LEU A 172 -7.67 -14.61 -1.13
CA LEU A 172 -8.83 -14.92 -1.97
C LEU A 172 -9.20 -13.72 -2.87
N TYR A 173 -9.10 -12.49 -2.36
CA TYR A 173 -9.23 -11.29 -3.20
C TYR A 173 -8.20 -11.27 -4.34
N GLU A 174 -6.92 -11.54 -4.05
CA GLU A 174 -5.85 -11.58 -5.06
C GLU A 174 -6.12 -12.68 -6.09
N HIS A 175 -6.55 -13.85 -5.63
CA HIS A 175 -6.96 -14.95 -6.50
C HIS A 175 -8.13 -14.56 -7.42
N TYR A 176 -9.15 -13.87 -6.89
CA TYR A 176 -10.25 -13.36 -7.72
C TYR A 176 -9.80 -12.31 -8.72
N MET A 177 -8.90 -11.40 -8.34
CA MET A 177 -8.46 -10.30 -9.20
C MET A 177 -7.50 -10.78 -10.30
N GLU A 178 -6.55 -11.64 -9.97
CA GLU A 178 -5.41 -11.95 -10.86
C GLU A 178 -5.61 -13.28 -11.61
N VAL A 179 -6.13 -14.30 -10.93
CA VAL A 179 -6.28 -15.64 -11.51
C VAL A 179 -7.63 -15.78 -12.20
N LEU A 180 -8.72 -15.50 -11.49
CA LEU A 180 -10.07 -15.67 -12.02
C LEU A 180 -10.58 -14.47 -12.80
N GLN A 181 -9.95 -13.29 -12.63
CA GLN A 181 -10.39 -12.02 -13.20
C GLN A 181 -11.89 -11.72 -12.93
N ASP A 182 -12.37 -12.12 -11.75
CA ASP A 182 -13.75 -11.94 -11.30
C ASP A 182 -13.83 -10.79 -10.29
N GLY A 183 -13.91 -9.57 -10.81
CA GLY A 183 -14.01 -8.36 -10.00
C GLY A 183 -15.27 -8.31 -9.13
N GLN A 184 -16.37 -8.98 -9.52
CA GLN A 184 -17.60 -8.98 -8.75
C GLN A 184 -17.49 -9.85 -7.49
N LYS A 185 -16.83 -11.01 -7.58
CA LYS A 185 -16.53 -11.82 -6.39
C LYS A 185 -15.52 -11.12 -5.48
N ALA A 186 -14.46 -10.53 -6.05
CA ALA A 186 -13.50 -9.75 -5.28
C ALA A 186 -14.16 -8.59 -4.51
N LEU A 187 -15.08 -7.86 -5.16
CA LEU A 187 -15.81 -6.76 -4.53
C LEU A 187 -16.71 -7.25 -3.39
N ARG A 188 -17.56 -8.26 -3.64
CA ARG A 188 -18.48 -8.80 -2.62
C ARG A 188 -17.72 -9.30 -1.38
N LEU A 189 -16.64 -10.05 -1.59
CA LEU A 189 -15.80 -10.55 -0.51
C LEU A 189 -15.32 -9.43 0.43
N LEU A 190 -14.83 -8.32 -0.14
CA LEU A 190 -14.33 -7.21 0.66
C LEU A 190 -15.45 -6.34 1.27
N GLU A 191 -16.59 -6.22 0.59
CA GLU A 191 -17.77 -5.54 1.14
C GLU A 191 -18.34 -6.28 2.35
N ASP A 192 -18.36 -7.61 2.32
CA ASP A 192 -18.76 -8.44 3.45
C ASP A 192 -17.77 -8.28 4.61
N TYR A 193 -16.46 -8.30 4.34
CA TYR A 193 -15.43 -8.01 5.35
C TYR A 193 -15.59 -6.62 6.00
N ILE A 194 -15.83 -5.57 5.21
CA ILE A 194 -16.01 -4.19 5.73
C ILE A 194 -17.33 -4.05 6.52
N ARG A 195 -18.36 -4.86 6.22
CA ARG A 195 -19.62 -4.81 6.97
C ARG A 195 -19.42 -5.19 8.44
N GLU A 196 -18.52 -6.14 8.70
CA GLU A 196 -18.19 -6.63 10.04
C GLU A 196 -17.04 -5.84 10.69
N HIS A 197 -16.21 -5.20 9.87
CA HIS A 197 -15.10 -4.35 10.29
C HIS A 197 -15.31 -2.91 9.80
N PRO A 198 -15.93 -2.02 10.63
CA PRO A 198 -16.27 -0.67 10.22
C PRO A 198 -15.08 0.08 9.63
N ILE A 199 -15.37 0.88 8.60
CA ILE A 199 -14.41 1.73 7.91
C ILE A 199 -13.61 2.57 8.92
N SER A 200 -12.30 2.36 8.93
CA SER A 200 -11.37 3.08 9.78
C SER A 200 -10.00 3.22 9.11
N ILE A 201 -9.07 3.87 9.80
CA ILE A 201 -7.68 4.00 9.34
C ILE A 201 -7.03 2.61 9.18
N GLU A 202 -7.42 1.65 10.02
CA GLU A 202 -6.92 0.28 10.04
C GLU A 202 -7.41 -0.58 8.86
N THR A 203 -8.44 -0.13 8.13
CA THR A 203 -9.02 -0.82 6.97
C THR A 203 -8.75 -0.13 5.64
N LEU A 204 -7.88 0.89 5.61
CA LEU A 204 -7.58 1.62 4.36
C LEU A 204 -7.00 0.72 3.27
N ASP A 205 -6.23 -0.31 3.64
CA ASP A 205 -5.70 -1.30 2.71
C ASP A 205 -6.82 -2.12 2.02
N ILE A 206 -7.89 -2.42 2.78
CA ILE A 206 -9.09 -3.09 2.26
C ILE A 206 -9.88 -2.14 1.37
N GLU A 207 -10.08 -0.88 1.78
CA GLU A 207 -10.75 0.11 0.95
C GLU A 207 -10.05 0.34 -0.39
N LEU A 208 -8.71 0.41 -0.37
CA LEU A 208 -7.91 0.53 -1.57
C LEU A 208 -8.14 -0.64 -2.51
N LYS A 209 -8.24 -1.88 -1.98
CA LYS A 209 -8.54 -3.07 -2.77
C LYS A 209 -9.96 -3.05 -3.34
N VAL A 210 -10.97 -2.56 -2.60
CA VAL A 210 -12.33 -2.32 -3.13
C VAL A 210 -12.30 -1.34 -4.32
N ALA A 211 -11.56 -0.24 -4.18
CA ALA A 211 -11.41 0.75 -5.24
C ALA A 211 -10.70 0.15 -6.47
N LYS A 212 -9.67 -0.69 -6.26
CA LYS A 212 -8.94 -1.40 -7.32
C LYS A 212 -9.83 -2.41 -8.07
N ALA A 213 -10.70 -3.14 -7.37
CA ALA A 213 -11.68 -4.01 -8.02
C ALA A 213 -12.64 -3.21 -8.93
N ASN A 214 -13.13 -2.07 -8.42
CA ASN A 214 -13.97 -1.16 -9.18
C ASN A 214 -13.25 -0.57 -10.41
N GLU A 215 -11.99 -0.16 -10.25
CA GLU A 215 -11.18 0.44 -11.32
C GLU A 215 -10.79 -0.58 -12.41
N LEU A 216 -10.21 -1.71 -12.01
CA LEU A 216 -9.43 -2.56 -12.91
C LEU A 216 -10.29 -3.58 -13.65
N LEU A 217 -11.27 -4.19 -12.98
CA LEU A 217 -12.10 -5.25 -13.55
C LEU A 217 -13.55 -4.83 -13.78
N ILE A 218 -14.18 -4.16 -12.82
CA ILE A 218 -15.59 -3.76 -12.94
C ILE A 218 -15.74 -2.54 -13.85
N ARG A 219 -14.71 -1.69 -13.91
CA ARG A 219 -14.69 -0.42 -14.66
C ARG A 219 -15.74 0.58 -14.16
N ASN A 220 -16.12 0.48 -12.89
CA ASN A 220 -16.96 1.47 -12.21
C ASN A 220 -16.08 2.62 -11.69
N PHE A 221 -15.74 3.53 -12.61
CA PHE A 221 -14.83 4.64 -12.33
C PHE A 221 -15.38 5.65 -11.33
N ASP A 222 -16.70 5.84 -11.29
CA ASP A 222 -17.34 6.73 -10.30
C ASP A 222 -17.09 6.24 -8.88
N GLU A 223 -17.30 4.94 -8.65
CA GLU A 223 -17.11 4.35 -7.33
C GLU A 223 -15.63 4.25 -6.95
N ALA A 224 -14.77 3.84 -7.89
CA ALA A 224 -13.32 3.85 -7.68
C ALA A 224 -12.81 5.25 -7.28
N ARG A 225 -13.22 6.29 -8.02
CA ARG A 225 -12.88 7.69 -7.68
C ARG A 225 -13.36 8.06 -6.29
N ARG A 226 -14.63 7.76 -5.96
CA ARG A 226 -15.22 8.10 -4.66
C ARG A 226 -14.40 7.52 -3.50
N ILE A 227 -13.99 6.26 -3.61
CA ILE A 227 -13.23 5.58 -2.57
C ILE A 227 -11.79 6.12 -2.51
N TYR A 228 -11.10 6.30 -3.64
CA TYR A 228 -9.75 6.88 -3.62
C TYR A 228 -9.73 8.27 -3.00
N LEU A 229 -10.71 9.13 -3.30
CA LEU A 229 -10.81 10.45 -2.68
C LEU A 229 -11.02 10.36 -1.16
N ARG A 230 -11.85 9.43 -0.68
CA ARG A 230 -12.02 9.20 0.76
C ARG A 230 -10.71 8.78 1.44
N ILE A 231 -9.93 7.90 0.81
CA ILE A 231 -8.61 7.50 1.31
C ILE A 231 -7.66 8.71 1.36
N ILE A 232 -7.63 9.51 0.29
CA ILE A 232 -6.81 10.74 0.21
C ILE A 232 -7.18 11.76 1.29
N ASP A 233 -8.47 11.90 1.60
CA ASP A 233 -8.96 12.83 2.62
C ASP A 233 -8.57 12.46 4.06
N THR A 234 -8.03 11.26 4.28
CA THR A 234 -7.40 10.92 5.58
C THR A 234 -6.11 11.71 5.83
N ARG A 235 -5.50 12.29 4.78
CA ARG A 235 -4.26 13.10 4.84
C ARG A 235 -3.07 12.40 5.49
N GLN A 236 -3.05 11.07 5.50
CA GLN A 236 -1.93 10.32 6.04
C GLN A 236 -0.79 10.25 5.02
N ASN A 237 0.44 10.35 5.52
CA ASN A 237 1.63 10.00 4.76
C ASN A 237 1.85 8.49 4.88
N ASP A 238 1.06 7.72 4.14
CA ASP A 238 1.00 6.26 4.16
C ASP A 238 1.02 5.70 2.73
N PRO A 239 1.67 4.56 2.46
CA PRO A 239 1.70 3.95 1.13
C PRO A 239 0.32 3.74 0.49
N VAL A 240 -0.71 3.45 1.28
CA VAL A 240 -2.09 3.30 0.79
C VAL A 240 -2.63 4.61 0.25
N VAL A 241 -2.35 5.72 0.94
CA VAL A 241 -2.74 7.07 0.49
C VAL A 241 -1.97 7.45 -0.77
N HIS A 242 -0.67 7.14 -0.83
CA HIS A 242 0.15 7.38 -2.01
C HIS A 242 -0.37 6.61 -3.24
N GLU A 243 -0.73 5.33 -3.05
CA GLU A 243 -1.33 4.51 -4.12
C GLU A 243 -2.70 5.08 -4.55
N ALA A 244 -3.53 5.54 -3.61
CA ALA A 244 -4.82 6.17 -3.92
C ALA A 244 -4.66 7.45 -4.75
N TYR A 245 -3.71 8.33 -4.41
CA TYR A 245 -3.34 9.49 -5.23
C TYR A 245 -2.90 9.09 -6.65
N PHE A 246 -2.05 8.07 -6.76
CA PHE A 246 -1.60 7.58 -8.05
C PHE A 246 -2.79 7.06 -8.88
N ARG A 247 -3.63 6.22 -8.30
CA ARG A 247 -4.74 5.55 -8.99
C ARG A 247 -5.90 6.49 -9.34
N VAL A 248 -6.24 7.47 -8.48
CA VAL A 248 -7.29 8.44 -8.82
C VAL A 248 -6.94 9.23 -10.09
N GLY A 249 -5.65 9.50 -10.34
CA GLY A 249 -5.20 10.09 -11.59
C GLY A 249 -5.50 9.22 -12.81
N PHE A 250 -5.33 7.89 -12.73
CA PHE A 250 -5.71 6.98 -13.82
C PHE A 250 -7.21 6.96 -14.02
N VAL A 251 -7.98 6.88 -12.92
CA VAL A 251 -9.44 6.92 -12.98
C VAL A 251 -9.93 8.20 -13.67
N LEU A 252 -9.36 9.37 -13.33
CA LEU A 252 -9.68 10.65 -13.95
C LEU A 252 -9.30 10.70 -15.43
N ARG A 253 -8.12 10.19 -15.80
CA ARG A 253 -7.66 10.16 -17.19
C ARG A 253 -8.49 9.22 -18.05
N GLU A 254 -8.63 7.97 -17.64
CA GLU A 254 -9.25 6.91 -18.44
C GLU A 254 -10.78 6.91 -18.35
N GLY A 255 -11.34 7.17 -17.17
CA GLY A 255 -12.78 7.10 -16.93
C GLY A 255 -13.53 8.39 -17.29
N PHE A 256 -12.88 9.55 -17.12
CA PHE A 256 -13.56 10.85 -17.24
C PHE A 256 -12.95 11.78 -18.28
N ALA A 257 -11.82 11.40 -18.91
CA ALA A 257 -11.03 12.29 -19.76
C ALA A 257 -10.63 13.62 -19.06
N ALA A 258 -10.58 13.62 -17.73
CA ALA A 258 -10.29 14.78 -16.89
C ALA A 258 -8.76 14.94 -16.74
N TYR A 259 -8.08 15.24 -17.84
CA TYR A 259 -6.62 15.21 -17.93
C TYR A 259 -5.92 16.21 -17.00
N ASP A 260 -6.44 17.43 -16.87
CA ASP A 260 -5.84 18.44 -15.99
C ASP A 260 -5.96 18.04 -14.51
N GLU A 261 -7.09 17.44 -14.13
CA GLU A 261 -7.28 16.93 -12.77
C GLU A 261 -6.37 15.72 -12.51
N ALA A 262 -6.26 14.78 -13.46
CA ALA A 262 -5.35 13.65 -13.35
C ALA A 262 -3.90 14.11 -13.13
N ILE A 263 -3.42 15.06 -13.95
CA ILE A 263 -2.09 15.66 -13.81
C ILE A 263 -1.94 16.33 -12.44
N LYS A 264 -2.97 17.04 -11.96
CA LYS A 264 -2.94 17.67 -10.64
C LYS A 264 -2.75 16.64 -9.52
N TYR A 265 -3.52 15.55 -9.48
CA TYR A 265 -3.37 14.54 -8.42
C TYR A 265 -2.00 13.84 -8.45
N TRP A 266 -1.44 13.59 -9.63
CA TRP A 266 -0.08 13.05 -9.73
C TRP A 266 0.99 14.07 -9.31
N GLN A 267 0.80 15.35 -9.62
CA GLN A 267 1.71 16.41 -9.18
C GLN A 267 1.63 16.59 -7.66
N ASP A 268 0.42 16.61 -7.10
CA ASP A 268 0.17 16.66 -5.66
C ASP A 268 0.85 15.47 -4.94
N LEU A 269 0.80 14.26 -5.50
CA LEU A 269 1.52 13.08 -4.97
C LEU A 269 3.04 13.31 -4.91
N ILE A 270 3.62 13.84 -5.98
CA ILE A 270 5.07 14.10 -6.07
C ILE A 270 5.49 15.19 -5.09
N ASP A 271 4.71 16.26 -4.98
CA ASP A 271 5.07 17.45 -4.21
C ASP A 271 4.83 17.28 -2.71
N GLN A 272 3.81 16.50 -2.31
CA GLN A 272 3.46 16.32 -0.90
C GLN A 272 4.29 15.24 -0.19
N PHE A 273 4.77 14.22 -0.91
CA PHE A 273 5.34 13.02 -0.28
C PHE A 273 6.76 12.71 -0.77
N TYR A 274 7.77 13.14 0.00
CA TYR A 274 9.20 13.02 -0.37
C TYR A 274 9.71 11.57 -0.56
N ASN A 275 9.10 10.58 0.09
CA ASN A 275 9.51 9.16 0.03
C ASN A 275 8.35 8.26 -0.39
N ASN A 276 7.72 8.56 -1.54
CA ASN A 276 6.63 7.75 -2.08
C ASN A 276 7.11 6.88 -3.27
N GLU A 277 6.71 5.61 -3.29
CA GLU A 277 7.11 4.62 -4.30
C GLU A 277 6.41 4.77 -5.67
N PHE A 278 5.54 5.78 -5.77
CA PHE A 278 4.77 6.10 -6.98
C PHE A 278 5.26 7.37 -7.66
N ALA A 279 6.28 8.05 -7.13
CA ALA A 279 6.70 9.37 -7.60
C ALA A 279 7.19 9.34 -9.05
N ASP A 280 8.00 8.33 -9.39
CA ASP A 280 8.49 8.10 -10.75
C ASP A 280 7.37 7.68 -11.70
N LYS A 281 6.49 6.78 -11.26
CA LYS A 281 5.31 6.34 -12.02
C LYS A 281 4.34 7.50 -12.28
N ALA A 282 4.10 8.36 -11.29
CA ALA A 282 3.26 9.55 -11.40
C ALA A 282 3.88 10.56 -12.36
N GLN A 283 5.20 10.78 -12.26
CA GLN A 283 5.93 11.67 -13.17
C GLN A 283 5.85 11.18 -14.62
N PHE A 284 5.93 9.85 -14.83
CA PHE A 284 5.71 9.22 -16.13
C PHE A 284 4.26 9.37 -16.59
N ALA A 285 3.28 9.16 -15.72
CA ALA A 285 1.87 9.31 -16.05
C ALA A 285 1.52 10.74 -16.49
N ILE A 286 2.12 11.77 -15.86
CA ILE A 286 2.01 13.17 -16.29
C ILE A 286 2.58 13.34 -17.70
N ALA A 287 3.81 12.87 -17.94
CA ALA A 287 4.48 12.98 -19.24
C ALA A 287 3.66 12.32 -20.37
N TYR A 288 3.21 11.10 -20.13
CA TYR A 288 2.38 10.33 -21.04
C TYR A 288 1.02 11.02 -21.30
N THR A 289 0.43 11.65 -20.29
CA THR A 289 -0.84 12.37 -20.45
C THR A 289 -0.68 13.59 -21.36
N TYR A 290 0.42 14.33 -21.23
CA TYR A 290 0.75 15.41 -22.16
C TYR A 290 1.00 14.91 -23.58
N GLU A 291 1.73 13.80 -23.75
CA GLU A 291 2.04 13.21 -25.06
C GLU A 291 0.78 12.70 -25.77
N ALA A 292 0.05 11.78 -25.13
CA ALA A 292 -0.96 10.98 -25.79
C ALA A 292 -2.33 11.68 -25.87
N TYR A 293 -2.73 12.39 -24.82
CA TYR A 293 -4.08 12.95 -24.71
C TYR A 293 -4.12 14.44 -25.02
N ARG A 294 -3.11 15.21 -24.58
CA ARG A 294 -3.04 16.66 -24.83
C ARG A 294 -2.30 17.04 -26.10
N ARG A 295 -1.47 16.12 -26.64
CA ARG A 295 -0.55 16.38 -27.76
C ARG A 295 0.36 17.60 -27.51
N ASP A 296 0.68 17.87 -26.25
CA ASP A 296 1.62 18.91 -25.85
C ASP A 296 2.99 18.27 -25.71
N TYR A 297 3.69 18.12 -26.83
CA TYR A 297 5.00 17.46 -26.87
C TYR A 297 6.08 18.22 -26.12
N THR A 298 5.91 19.53 -25.92
CA THR A 298 6.86 20.35 -25.15
C THR A 298 6.77 20.00 -23.67
N ARG A 299 5.56 19.97 -23.11
CA ARG A 299 5.37 19.54 -21.71
C ARG A 299 5.65 18.05 -21.52
N ALA A 300 5.32 17.21 -22.50
CA ALA A 300 5.66 15.79 -22.45
C ALA A 300 7.18 15.59 -22.33
N ARG A 301 7.97 16.25 -23.20
CA ARG A 301 9.44 16.21 -23.18
C ARG A 301 10.01 16.61 -21.81
N GLN A 302 9.57 17.76 -21.30
CA GLN A 302 10.01 18.25 -19.98
C GLN A 302 9.77 17.23 -18.86
N ASN A 303 8.61 16.56 -18.87
CA ASN A 303 8.26 15.59 -17.82
C ASN A 303 8.99 14.25 -18.00
N TYR A 304 9.26 13.79 -19.23
CA TYR A 304 10.11 12.62 -19.44
C TYR A 304 11.58 12.88 -19.04
N GLU A 305 12.11 14.07 -19.34
CA GLU A 305 13.45 14.47 -18.90
C GLU A 305 13.58 14.52 -17.38
N ARG A 306 12.53 14.96 -16.66
CA ARG A 306 12.49 14.90 -15.19
C ARG A 306 12.68 13.49 -14.65
N ILE A 307 12.17 12.46 -15.33
CA ILE A 307 12.36 11.07 -14.92
C ILE A 307 13.84 10.70 -14.99
N LEU A 308 14.47 11.02 -16.11
CA LEU A 308 15.90 10.75 -16.34
C LEU A 308 16.79 11.43 -15.28
N ASN A 309 16.42 12.64 -14.85
CA ASN A 309 17.22 13.45 -13.95
C ASN A 309 16.93 13.21 -12.46
N LEU A 310 15.66 13.08 -12.07
CA LEU A 310 15.24 13.02 -10.67
C LEU A 310 15.10 11.59 -10.15
N TYR A 311 14.87 10.62 -11.04
CA TYR A 311 14.66 9.22 -10.67
C TYR A 311 15.66 8.28 -11.38
N PRO A 312 16.98 8.46 -11.20
CA PRO A 312 18.02 7.73 -11.96
C PRO A 312 17.97 6.21 -11.79
N ASN A 313 17.40 5.71 -10.70
CA ASN A 313 17.26 4.27 -10.40
C ASN A 313 15.87 3.71 -10.75
N SER A 314 14.98 4.51 -11.37
CA SER A 314 13.65 4.06 -11.76
C SER A 314 13.73 3.01 -12.87
N SER A 315 12.87 2.00 -12.81
CA SER A 315 12.67 1.04 -13.91
C SER A 315 12.11 1.70 -15.18
N LEU A 316 11.58 2.93 -15.07
CA LEU A 316 10.99 3.70 -16.17
C LEU A 316 12.03 4.50 -16.98
N GLN A 317 13.31 4.46 -16.61
CA GLN A 317 14.39 5.15 -17.32
C GLN A 317 14.41 4.84 -18.83
N GLN A 318 14.34 3.55 -19.18
CA GLN A 318 14.35 3.15 -20.59
C GLN A 318 13.10 3.62 -21.33
N GLN A 319 11.92 3.46 -20.71
CA GLN A 319 10.65 3.88 -21.29
C GLN A 319 10.60 5.39 -21.54
N ALA A 320 11.17 6.19 -20.63
CA ALA A 320 11.28 7.63 -20.81
C ALA A 320 12.20 8.01 -21.98
N ARG A 321 13.33 7.31 -22.18
CA ARG A 321 14.21 7.51 -23.34
C ARG A 321 13.51 7.16 -24.65
N ASP A 322 12.82 6.03 -24.69
CA ASP A 322 12.08 5.59 -25.88
C ASP A 322 10.95 6.57 -26.22
N ALA A 323 10.27 7.10 -25.21
CA ALA A 323 9.24 8.12 -25.40
C ALA A 323 9.81 9.43 -25.95
N LEU A 324 10.98 9.88 -25.45
CA LEU A 324 11.67 11.07 -25.95
C LEU A 324 12.05 10.95 -27.43
N LEU A 325 12.56 9.78 -27.84
CA LEU A 325 12.85 9.50 -29.25
C LEU A 325 11.59 9.49 -30.11
N ARG A 326 10.49 8.92 -29.59
CA ARG A 326 9.20 8.87 -30.31
C ARG A 326 8.58 10.24 -30.57
N ILE A 327 8.82 11.21 -29.69
CA ILE A 327 8.35 12.60 -29.84
C ILE A 327 9.41 13.51 -30.46
N GLU A 328 10.55 12.96 -30.90
CA GLU A 328 11.57 13.70 -31.61
C GLU A 328 11.03 14.16 -32.98
N GLY A 329 11.05 15.47 -33.22
CA GLY A 329 10.51 16.08 -34.43
C GLY A 329 9.00 16.36 -34.46
N LYS A 330 8.28 16.14 -33.35
CA LYS A 330 6.88 16.56 -33.17
C LYS A 330 6.73 17.92 -32.49
#